data_AF-X0WES6-F1
#
_entry.id   AF-X0WES6-F1
#
_cell.length_a   1.000
_cell.length_b   1.000
_cell.length_c   1.000
_cell.angle_alpha   90.00
_cell.angle_beta   90.00
_cell.angle_gamma   90.00
#
_symmetry.space_group_name_H-M   'P 1'
#
loop_
_entity.id
_entity.type
_entity.pdbx_description
1 polymer ?
#
loop_
_entity_poly.entity_id
_entity_poly.type
_entity_poly.pdbx_seq_one_letter_code
_entity_poly.pdbx_strand_id
1 'polypeptide(L)'
;RIDILSLEEEAARKIKTENKTNFFRLDRLGIPLVEVTTKPDINTPNECRECAERIGLLLWSTNVKKVLGSIRQDVNVSIVKGTRIEIKGVQKLRWIPILINHEISRQLGLLEIKDELEKRKLNEKDILNKPVDLSDSLTKTKSSFIDKGIKSGKKLYGINFRGFKDLFGKELMEDYRFGTEVSNKVKLISGLKGIIHSDEDLSKYNLTNEDVNKIKEKLDTKENDCFVLVLGSKKEVNKSM
;
A
#
# COMPACT_ATOMS: atom_id res chain seq x y z
N ARG A 1 -4.23 -29.03 -5.97
CA ARG A 1 -3.27 -29.99 -6.62
C ARG A 1 -1.87 -29.37 -6.67
N ILE A 2 -0.80 -30.14 -6.87
CA ILE A 2 0.54 -29.58 -7.17
C ILE A 2 0.67 -29.40 -8.68
N ASP A 3 1.18 -28.24 -9.08
CA ASP A 3 1.39 -27.88 -10.49
C ASP A 3 2.85 -28.03 -10.88
N ILE A 4 3.75 -27.45 -10.08
CA ILE A 4 5.19 -27.42 -10.33
C ILE A 4 5.93 -27.90 -9.07
N LEU A 5 6.96 -28.71 -9.31
CA LEU A 5 7.98 -29.09 -8.33
C LEU A 5 9.34 -28.85 -9.00
N SER A 6 10.12 -27.89 -8.53
CA SER A 6 11.44 -27.57 -9.09
C SER A 6 12.55 -27.70 -8.04
N LEU A 7 13.77 -27.91 -8.53
CA LEU A 7 15.01 -27.83 -7.77
C LEU A 7 15.81 -26.65 -8.31
N GLU A 8 16.14 -25.70 -7.43
CA GLU A 8 16.76 -24.43 -7.79
C GLU A 8 17.91 -24.09 -6.84
N GLU A 9 18.66 -23.04 -7.18
CA GLU A 9 19.71 -22.49 -6.35
C GLU A 9 19.23 -21.23 -5.62
N GLU A 10 19.51 -21.13 -4.32
CA GLU A 10 19.26 -19.91 -3.57
C GLU A 10 20.15 -18.75 -4.05
N ALA A 11 19.59 -17.54 -4.03
CA ALA A 11 20.29 -16.33 -4.41
C ALA A 11 21.26 -15.84 -3.32
N ALA A 12 22.28 -15.09 -3.75
CA ALA A 12 23.17 -14.36 -2.85
C ALA A 12 22.39 -13.34 -1.99
N ARG A 13 22.80 -13.15 -0.74
CA ARG A 13 22.12 -12.21 0.18
C ARG A 13 22.61 -10.79 -0.04
N LYS A 14 21.71 -9.85 -0.31
CA LYS A 14 22.03 -8.42 -0.32
C LYS A 14 22.41 -7.94 1.10
N ILE A 15 23.57 -7.31 1.24
CA ILE A 15 24.10 -6.79 2.51
C ILE A 15 23.84 -5.29 2.63
N LYS A 16 24.19 -4.52 1.60
CA LYS A 16 23.98 -3.07 1.59
C LYS A 16 23.86 -2.51 0.18
N THR A 17 23.34 -1.30 0.08
CA THR A 17 23.43 -0.46 -1.11
C THR A 17 24.23 0.79 -0.73
N GLU A 18 25.28 1.10 -1.48
CA GLU A 18 26.12 2.28 -1.26
C GLU A 18 26.41 2.90 -2.63
N ASN A 19 26.15 4.21 -2.77
CA ASN A 19 26.37 4.95 -4.03
C ASN A 19 25.79 4.29 -5.29
N LYS A 20 24.55 3.77 -5.21
CA LYS A 20 23.86 2.98 -6.27
C LYS A 20 24.49 1.63 -6.59
N THR A 21 25.52 1.20 -5.86
CA THR A 21 26.12 -0.13 -5.95
C THR A 21 25.52 -1.05 -4.90
N ASN A 22 25.13 -2.27 -5.31
CA ASN A 22 24.60 -3.28 -4.40
C ASN A 22 25.71 -4.27 -4.03
N PHE A 23 25.91 -4.52 -2.74
CA PHE A 23 26.87 -5.47 -2.22
C PHE A 23 26.15 -6.72 -1.74
N PHE A 24 26.63 -7.89 -2.17
CA PHE A 24 26.03 -9.19 -1.87
C PHE A 24 27.04 -10.09 -1.14
N ARG A 25 26.53 -10.95 -0.26
CA ARG A 25 27.29 -12.05 0.36
C ARG A 25 26.89 -13.36 -0.31
N LEU A 26 27.89 -14.15 -0.67
CA LEU A 26 27.73 -15.39 -1.43
C LEU A 26 27.52 -16.62 -0.54
N ASP A 27 27.41 -16.46 0.78
CA ASP A 27 27.25 -17.54 1.76
C ASP A 27 25.99 -18.41 1.57
N ARG A 28 25.01 -17.91 0.82
CA ARG A 28 23.79 -18.62 0.46
C ARG A 28 23.74 -19.07 -1.00
N LEU A 29 24.62 -18.56 -1.85
CA LEU A 29 24.58 -18.83 -3.28
C LEU A 29 24.81 -20.33 -3.52
N GLY A 30 23.93 -20.97 -4.29
CA GLY A 30 24.03 -22.39 -4.60
C GLY A 30 23.49 -23.33 -3.52
N ILE A 31 22.91 -22.82 -2.43
CA ILE A 31 22.16 -23.69 -1.51
C ILE A 31 20.96 -24.27 -2.28
N PRO A 32 20.77 -25.60 -2.30
CA PRO A 32 19.63 -26.20 -2.99
C PRO A 32 18.30 -25.76 -2.36
N LEU A 33 17.34 -25.39 -3.21
CA LEU A 33 15.97 -25.05 -2.88
C LEU A 33 15.02 -25.98 -3.61
N VAL A 34 13.97 -26.42 -2.93
CA VAL A 34 12.83 -27.07 -3.57
C VAL A 34 11.68 -26.08 -3.58
N GLU A 35 11.17 -25.75 -4.77
CA GLU A 35 9.96 -24.95 -4.92
C GLU A 35 8.77 -25.86 -5.23
N VAL A 36 7.68 -25.66 -4.47
CA VAL A 36 6.42 -26.39 -4.65
C VAL A 36 5.34 -25.38 -4.96
N THR A 37 4.81 -25.40 -6.18
CA THR A 37 3.73 -24.51 -6.62
C THR A 37 2.43 -25.29 -6.69
N THR A 38 1.39 -24.79 -6.03
CA THR A 38 0.04 -25.36 -6.12
C THR A 38 -0.67 -24.87 -7.38
N LYS A 39 -1.63 -25.66 -7.88
CA LYS A 39 -2.61 -25.15 -8.84
C LYS A 39 -3.46 -24.06 -8.17
N PRO A 40 -3.99 -23.09 -8.94
CA PRO A 40 -4.90 -22.06 -8.42
C PRO A 40 -6.31 -22.64 -8.23
N ASP A 41 -6.42 -23.76 -7.51
CA ASP A 41 -7.68 -24.51 -7.28
C ASP A 41 -8.13 -24.55 -5.82
N ILE A 42 -7.49 -23.76 -4.97
CA ILE A 42 -7.84 -23.58 -3.55
C ILE A 42 -8.91 -22.50 -3.44
N ASN A 43 -10.06 -22.83 -2.86
CA ASN A 43 -11.24 -21.97 -2.83
C ASN A 43 -11.52 -21.36 -1.46
N THR A 44 -10.86 -21.82 -0.40
CA THR A 44 -11.08 -21.27 0.95
C THR A 44 -9.76 -20.94 1.67
N PRO A 45 -9.77 -19.95 2.58
CA PRO A 45 -8.60 -19.62 3.39
C PRO A 45 -8.12 -20.81 4.26
N ASN A 46 -9.05 -21.62 4.76
CA ASN A 46 -8.73 -22.81 5.57
C ASN A 46 -8.11 -23.92 4.73
N GLU A 47 -8.63 -24.17 3.53
CA GLU A 47 -8.03 -25.11 2.58
C GLU A 47 -6.60 -24.68 2.21
N CYS A 48 -6.36 -23.37 2.05
CA CYS A 48 -4.99 -22.85 1.83
C CYS A 48 -4.06 -23.18 3.00
N ARG A 49 -4.53 -22.99 4.24
CA ARG A 49 -3.76 -23.35 5.45
C ARG A 49 -3.46 -24.85 5.51
N GLU A 50 -4.47 -25.69 5.28
CA GLU A 50 -4.34 -27.15 5.33
C GLU A 50 -3.42 -27.67 4.23
N CYS A 51 -3.51 -27.11 3.03
CA CYS A 51 -2.59 -27.43 1.93
C CYS A 51 -1.15 -27.08 2.29
N ALA A 52 -0.92 -25.87 2.80
CA ALA A 52 0.40 -25.42 3.23
C ALA A 52 0.96 -26.28 4.37
N GLU A 53 0.12 -26.63 5.35
CA GLU A 53 0.48 -27.51 6.46
C GLU A 53 0.88 -28.89 5.95
N ARG A 54 0.11 -29.46 5.01
CA ARG A 54 0.39 -30.77 4.43
C ARG A 54 1.71 -30.78 3.66
N ILE A 55 1.98 -29.76 2.84
CA ILE A 55 3.26 -29.60 2.15
C ILE A 55 4.40 -29.49 3.17
N GLY A 56 4.22 -28.66 4.20
CA GLY A 56 5.22 -28.48 5.26
C GLY A 56 5.55 -29.79 5.98
N LEU A 57 4.54 -30.58 6.36
CA LEU A 57 4.72 -31.89 7.00
C LEU A 57 5.45 -32.90 6.10
N LEU A 58 5.11 -32.93 4.80
CA LEU A 58 5.79 -33.78 3.82
C LEU A 58 7.26 -33.40 3.69
N LEU A 59 7.57 -32.10 3.53
CA LEU A 59 8.94 -31.62 3.49
C LEU A 59 9.69 -31.94 4.80
N TRP A 60 9.03 -31.80 5.96
CA TRP A 60 9.61 -32.11 7.27
C TRP A 60 10.00 -33.58 7.48
N SER A 61 9.36 -34.49 6.76
CA SER A 61 9.70 -35.92 6.74
C SER A 61 10.99 -36.21 5.94
N THR A 62 11.57 -35.20 5.29
CA THR A 62 12.80 -35.31 4.50
C THR A 62 13.96 -34.51 5.13
N ASN A 63 15.11 -34.48 4.45
CA ASN A 63 16.35 -33.83 4.91
C ASN A 63 16.39 -32.31 4.64
N VAL A 64 15.25 -31.62 4.63
CA VAL A 64 15.22 -30.15 4.51
C VAL A 64 15.86 -29.47 5.72
N LYS A 65 16.43 -28.28 5.52
CA LYS A 65 16.94 -27.44 6.62
C LYS A 65 15.80 -26.98 7.52
N LYS A 66 15.93 -27.21 8.83
CA LYS A 66 14.94 -26.85 9.87
C LYS A 66 15.42 -25.66 10.71
N VAL A 67 15.77 -24.56 10.04
CA VAL A 67 16.29 -23.34 10.69
C VAL A 67 15.43 -22.14 10.33
N LEU A 68 15.45 -21.09 11.16
CA LEU A 68 14.69 -19.89 10.87
C LEU A 68 15.09 -19.30 9.50
N GLY A 69 14.11 -19.00 8.65
CA GLY A 69 14.33 -18.45 7.32
C GLY A 69 14.73 -19.47 6.24
N SER A 70 14.68 -20.78 6.53
CA SER A 70 14.81 -21.83 5.50
C SER A 70 13.53 -22.11 4.72
N ILE A 71 12.38 -21.70 5.25
CA ILE A 71 11.08 -21.86 4.61
C ILE A 71 10.60 -20.48 4.14
N ARG A 72 10.19 -20.39 2.89
CA ARG A 72 9.50 -19.24 2.30
C ARG A 72 8.11 -19.69 1.88
N GLN A 73 7.13 -18.86 2.17
CA GLN A 73 5.75 -19.11 1.80
C GLN A 73 5.15 -17.81 1.30
N ASP A 74 4.68 -17.84 0.07
CA ASP A 74 3.99 -16.74 -0.59
C ASP A 74 2.58 -17.23 -0.96
N VAL A 75 1.57 -16.41 -0.69
CA VAL A 75 0.16 -16.76 -0.91
C VAL A 75 -0.41 -15.88 -2.00
N ASN A 76 -1.00 -16.51 -3.02
CA ASN A 76 -1.63 -15.81 -4.13
C ASN A 76 -3.15 -15.78 -3.90
N VAL A 77 -3.74 -14.58 -3.90
CA VAL A 77 -5.16 -14.37 -3.62
C VAL A 77 -5.80 -13.61 -4.78
N SER A 78 -7.00 -14.01 -5.17
CA SER A 78 -7.81 -13.31 -6.16
C SER A 78 -9.29 -13.55 -5.87
N ILE A 79 -10.12 -12.55 -6.17
CA ILE A 79 -11.58 -12.68 -6.17
C ILE A 79 -12.16 -12.45 -7.57
N VAL A 80 -13.42 -12.81 -7.78
CA VAL A 80 -14.14 -12.51 -9.03
C VAL A 80 -14.17 -11.00 -9.25
N LYS A 81 -13.84 -10.54 -10.47
CA LYS A 81 -13.63 -9.12 -10.85
C LYS A 81 -12.47 -8.41 -10.14
N GLY A 82 -11.78 -9.07 -9.21
CA GLY A 82 -10.56 -8.58 -8.57
C GLY A 82 -9.32 -8.81 -9.42
N THR A 83 -8.17 -8.69 -8.78
CA THR A 83 -6.86 -8.96 -9.39
C THR A 83 -6.09 -9.97 -8.56
N ARG A 84 -5.15 -10.69 -9.20
CA ARG A 84 -4.25 -11.59 -8.49
C ARG A 84 -3.23 -10.77 -7.71
N ILE A 85 -3.23 -10.94 -6.39
CA ILE A 85 -2.30 -10.29 -5.47
C ILE A 85 -1.47 -11.36 -4.76
N GLU A 86 -0.17 -11.10 -4.67
CA GLU A 86 0.80 -11.98 -4.03
C GLU A 86 1.18 -11.41 -2.66
N ILE A 87 0.85 -12.15 -1.60
CA ILE A 87 1.22 -11.84 -0.22
C ILE A 87 2.52 -12.59 0.08
N LYS A 88 3.63 -11.85 0.13
CA LYS A 88 4.96 -12.44 0.34
C LYS A 88 5.30 -12.64 1.81
N GLY A 89 6.06 -13.69 2.10
CA GLY A 89 6.69 -13.89 3.40
C GLY A 89 5.73 -14.22 4.52
N VAL A 90 4.72 -15.05 4.26
CA VAL A 90 3.78 -15.54 5.28
C VAL A 90 4.49 -16.51 6.21
N GLN A 91 4.87 -16.05 7.40
CA GLN A 91 5.77 -16.83 8.28
C GLN A 91 5.07 -17.95 9.08
N LYS A 92 3.77 -17.82 9.34
CA LYS A 92 3.03 -18.73 10.23
C LYS A 92 1.78 -19.23 9.52
N LEU A 93 1.55 -20.54 9.57
CA LEU A 93 0.35 -21.18 9.01
C LEU A 93 -0.94 -20.51 9.50
N ARG A 94 -1.03 -20.21 10.80
CA ARG A 94 -2.21 -19.54 11.39
C ARG A 94 -2.51 -18.15 10.82
N TRP A 95 -1.53 -17.50 10.17
CA TRP A 95 -1.73 -16.21 9.52
C TRP A 95 -2.36 -16.35 8.14
N ILE A 96 -2.25 -17.50 7.48
CA ILE A 96 -2.76 -17.71 6.12
C ILE A 96 -4.26 -17.35 6.04
N PRO A 97 -5.16 -17.89 6.90
CA PRO A 97 -6.57 -17.54 6.78
C PRO A 97 -6.85 -16.06 7.02
N ILE A 98 -6.15 -15.45 7.98
CA ILE A 98 -6.31 -14.03 8.35
C ILE A 98 -5.90 -13.14 7.18
N LEU A 99 -4.71 -13.35 6.62
CA LEU A 99 -4.17 -12.55 5.53
C LEU A 99 -5.01 -12.69 4.25
N ILE A 100 -5.48 -13.89 3.95
CA ILE A 100 -6.39 -14.11 2.82
C ILE A 100 -7.71 -13.36 3.03
N ASN A 101 -8.32 -13.46 4.21
CA ASN A 101 -9.56 -12.74 4.51
C ASN A 101 -9.40 -11.22 4.43
N HIS A 102 -8.28 -10.69 4.94
CA HIS A 102 -7.94 -9.28 4.82
C HIS A 102 -7.82 -8.84 3.36
N GLU A 103 -7.15 -9.65 2.54
CA GLU A 103 -7.00 -9.37 1.11
C GLU A 103 -8.33 -9.47 0.35
N ILE A 104 -9.19 -10.43 0.70
CA ILE A 104 -10.56 -10.52 0.16
C ILE A 104 -11.34 -9.24 0.49
N SER A 105 -11.38 -8.83 1.78
CA SER A 105 -12.06 -7.60 2.20
C SER A 105 -11.51 -6.38 1.47
N ARG A 106 -10.17 -6.28 1.35
CA ARG A 106 -9.50 -5.19 0.65
C ARG A 106 -9.91 -5.11 -0.82
N GLN A 107 -9.90 -6.24 -1.54
CA GLN A 107 -10.33 -6.26 -2.94
C GLN A 107 -11.82 -5.94 -3.11
N LEU A 108 -12.68 -6.47 -2.23
CA LEU A 108 -14.12 -6.13 -2.24
C LEU A 108 -14.34 -4.63 -2.02
N GLY A 109 -13.71 -4.04 -1.01
CA GLY A 109 -13.81 -2.60 -0.74
C GLY A 109 -13.33 -1.74 -1.91
N LEU A 110 -12.27 -2.16 -2.61
CA LEU A 110 -11.80 -1.47 -3.82
C LEU A 110 -12.77 -1.60 -5.00
N LEU A 111 -13.43 -2.76 -5.16
CA LEU A 111 -14.48 -2.93 -6.17
C LEU A 111 -15.68 -2.04 -5.86
N GLU A 112 -16.07 -1.90 -4.60
CA GLU A 112 -17.15 -0.99 -4.24
C GLU A 112 -16.77 0.48 -4.49
N ILE A 113 -15.52 0.88 -4.28
CA ILE A 113 -15.03 2.23 -4.67
C ILE A 113 -15.10 2.40 -6.18
N LYS A 114 -14.67 1.41 -6.95
CA LYS A 114 -14.76 1.43 -8.40
C LYS A 114 -16.21 1.61 -8.86
N ASP A 115 -17.14 0.81 -8.32
CA ASP A 115 -18.57 0.88 -8.65
C ASP A 115 -19.14 2.26 -8.28
N GLU A 116 -18.68 2.85 -7.17
CA GLU A 116 -19.08 4.20 -6.75
C GLU A 116 -18.53 5.29 -7.68
N LEU A 117 -17.29 5.18 -8.14
CA LEU A 117 -16.71 6.08 -9.15
C LEU A 117 -17.47 6.00 -10.48
N GLU A 118 -17.84 4.79 -10.91
CA GLU A 118 -18.65 4.56 -12.12
C GLU A 118 -20.05 5.19 -11.97
N LYS A 119 -20.71 5.04 -10.83
CA LYS A 119 -22.00 5.69 -10.53
C LYS A 119 -21.90 7.21 -10.55
N ARG A 120 -20.81 7.77 -10.02
CA ARG A 120 -20.51 9.21 -10.05
C ARG A 120 -20.06 9.70 -11.43
N LYS A 121 -19.88 8.80 -12.40
CA LYS A 121 -19.38 9.07 -13.77
C LYS A 121 -18.05 9.79 -13.79
N LEU A 122 -17.21 9.52 -12.79
CA LEU A 122 -15.88 10.13 -12.67
C LEU A 122 -14.87 9.32 -13.49
N ASN A 123 -14.11 10.03 -14.31
CA ASN A 123 -13.04 9.46 -15.12
C ASN A 123 -11.69 10.08 -14.72
N GLU A 124 -10.59 9.50 -15.19
CA GLU A 124 -9.23 10.02 -14.95
C GLU A 124 -9.06 11.49 -15.37
N LYS A 125 -9.79 11.92 -16.42
CA LYS A 125 -9.78 13.31 -16.91
C LYS A 125 -10.38 14.32 -15.93
N ASP A 126 -11.23 13.85 -15.02
CA ASP A 126 -11.88 14.68 -14.01
C ASP A 126 -10.97 14.94 -12.80
N ILE A 127 -9.87 14.19 -12.69
CA ILE A 127 -8.83 14.37 -11.68
C ILE A 127 -7.88 15.50 -12.14
N LEU A 128 -7.85 16.58 -11.37
CA LEU A 128 -6.98 17.73 -11.64
C LEU A 128 -5.52 17.37 -11.34
N ASN A 129 -4.72 17.13 -12.38
CA ASN A 129 -3.28 16.81 -12.24
C ASN A 129 -2.39 18.04 -11.97
N LYS A 130 -2.95 19.12 -11.41
CA LYS A 130 -2.19 20.36 -11.13
C LYS A 130 -2.21 20.67 -9.64
N PRO A 131 -1.16 20.30 -8.88
CA PRO A 131 -1.05 20.69 -7.48
C PRO A 131 -0.96 22.20 -7.32
N VAL A 132 -1.72 22.74 -6.37
CA VAL A 132 -1.71 24.15 -5.99
C VAL A 132 -0.78 24.30 -4.78
N ASP A 133 0.14 25.27 -4.83
CA ASP A 133 1.00 25.61 -3.69
C ASP A 133 0.17 26.37 -2.63
N LEU A 134 0.06 25.79 -1.44
CA LEU A 134 -0.72 26.32 -0.32
C LEU A 134 0.18 26.89 0.79
N SER A 135 1.51 26.92 0.58
CA SER A 135 2.48 27.28 1.60
C SER A 135 2.21 28.68 2.18
N ASP A 136 1.90 29.66 1.33
CA ASP A 136 1.63 31.04 1.73
C ASP A 136 0.32 31.17 2.52
N SER A 137 -0.66 30.30 2.23
CA SER A 137 -2.00 30.35 2.83
C SER A 137 -2.02 29.78 4.27
N LEU A 138 -1.00 29.00 4.64
CA LEU A 138 -0.90 28.30 5.92
C LEU A 138 0.34 28.68 6.73
N THR A 139 0.94 29.85 6.46
CA THR A 139 2.13 30.37 7.18
C THR A 139 1.94 30.54 8.69
N LYS A 140 0.70 30.64 9.19
CA LYS A 140 0.36 30.78 10.61
C LYS A 140 -0.41 29.58 11.18
N THR A 141 -0.37 28.42 10.53
CA THR A 141 -1.08 27.24 11.03
C THR A 141 -0.54 26.77 12.38
N LYS A 142 -1.41 26.22 13.24
CA LYS A 142 -1.01 25.55 14.48
C LYS A 142 -0.44 24.15 14.25
N SER A 143 -0.48 23.66 13.01
CA SER A 143 0.10 22.36 12.64
C SER A 143 1.62 22.38 12.70
N SER A 144 2.19 21.83 13.78
CA SER A 144 3.65 21.70 13.94
C SER A 144 4.29 20.85 12.83
N PHE A 145 3.54 19.94 12.21
CA PHE A 145 4.00 19.13 11.07
C PHE A 145 4.22 20.00 9.83
N ILE A 146 3.23 20.82 9.47
CA ILE A 146 3.30 21.70 8.30
C ILE A 146 4.34 22.80 8.54
N ASP A 147 4.31 23.47 9.69
CA ASP A 147 5.25 24.54 10.05
C ASP A 147 6.71 24.07 9.99
N LYS A 148 7.03 22.92 10.61
CA LYS A 148 8.38 22.34 10.55
C LYS A 148 8.80 21.98 9.12
N GLY A 149 7.89 21.44 8.32
CA GLY A 149 8.22 21.09 6.93
C GLY A 149 8.50 22.32 6.08
N ILE A 150 7.69 23.38 6.20
CA ILE A 150 7.92 24.65 5.50
C ILE A 150 9.25 25.27 5.94
N LYS A 151 9.54 25.31 7.24
CA LYS A 151 10.82 25.80 7.77
C LYS A 151 12.04 25.00 7.27
N SER A 152 11.87 23.71 6.98
CA SER A 152 12.91 22.87 6.38
C SER A 152 13.08 23.06 4.86
N GLY A 153 12.38 24.01 4.24
CA GLY A 153 12.45 24.30 2.81
C GLY A 153 11.51 23.46 1.94
N LYS A 154 10.56 22.72 2.53
CA LYS A 154 9.49 22.03 1.78
C LYS A 154 8.33 22.96 1.52
N LYS A 155 7.46 22.56 0.60
CA LYS A 155 6.22 23.28 0.28
C LYS A 155 5.02 22.38 0.52
N LEU A 156 3.92 22.99 0.94
CA LEU A 156 2.66 22.30 1.06
C LEU A 156 1.90 22.45 -0.26
N TYR A 157 1.53 21.33 -0.85
CA TYR A 157 0.72 21.27 -2.05
C TYR A 157 -0.62 20.64 -1.74
N GLY A 158 -1.66 21.09 -2.45
CA GLY A 158 -3.00 20.51 -2.39
C GLY A 158 -3.55 20.18 -3.77
N ILE A 159 -4.37 19.14 -3.85
CA ILE A 159 -5.16 18.77 -5.03
C ILE A 159 -6.60 18.53 -4.59
N ASN A 160 -7.54 19.02 -5.39
CA ASN A 160 -8.95 18.73 -5.24
C ASN A 160 -9.35 17.52 -6.10
N PHE A 161 -9.82 16.45 -5.47
CA PHE A 161 -10.42 15.29 -6.14
C PHE A 161 -11.93 15.48 -6.18
N ARG A 162 -12.42 15.93 -7.34
CA ARG A 162 -13.84 16.25 -7.53
C ARG A 162 -14.70 15.02 -7.43
N GLY A 163 -15.76 15.07 -6.60
CA GLY A 163 -16.65 13.93 -6.40
C GLY A 163 -16.05 12.77 -5.59
N PHE A 164 -14.92 12.95 -4.90
CA PHE A 164 -14.28 11.89 -4.10
C PHE A 164 -14.64 11.90 -2.61
N LYS A 165 -15.63 12.69 -2.19
CA LYS A 165 -16.08 12.69 -0.79
C LYS A 165 -16.34 11.27 -0.28
N ASP A 166 -15.82 10.99 0.91
CA ASP A 166 -15.91 9.73 1.65
C ASP A 166 -15.20 8.52 0.99
N LEU A 167 -14.55 8.70 -0.17
CA LEU A 167 -13.84 7.60 -0.84
C LEU A 167 -12.46 7.35 -0.23
N PHE A 168 -11.69 8.39 0.09
CA PHE A 168 -10.38 8.22 0.76
C PHE A 168 -10.56 7.72 2.19
N GLY A 169 -11.64 8.15 2.86
CA GLY A 169 -12.01 7.71 4.20
C GLY A 169 -12.54 6.28 4.28
N LYS A 170 -12.98 5.69 3.16
CA LYS A 170 -13.59 4.36 3.13
C LYS A 170 -12.63 3.28 3.65
N GLU A 171 -13.11 2.53 4.63
CA GLU A 171 -12.41 1.38 5.19
C GLU A 171 -12.49 0.18 4.23
N LEU A 172 -11.34 -0.43 3.97
CA LEU A 172 -11.18 -1.59 3.08
C LEU A 172 -11.02 -2.88 3.88
N MET A 173 -10.35 -2.78 5.03
CA MET A 173 -10.21 -3.81 6.05
C MET A 173 -9.93 -3.11 7.38
N GLU A 174 -10.00 -3.85 8.50
CA GLU A 174 -9.78 -3.31 9.85
C GLU A 174 -8.55 -2.37 9.90
N ASP A 175 -8.78 -1.13 10.34
CA ASP A 175 -7.77 -0.07 10.47
C ASP A 175 -7.03 0.31 9.17
N TYR A 176 -7.62 0.01 8.01
CA TYR A 176 -6.98 0.25 6.71
C TYR A 176 -7.96 0.81 5.68
N ARG A 177 -7.66 2.00 5.18
CA ARG A 177 -8.56 2.78 4.31
C ARG A 177 -8.01 2.91 2.91
N PHE A 178 -8.84 3.35 1.97
CA PHE A 178 -8.39 3.69 0.63
C PHE A 178 -7.32 4.80 0.64
N GLY A 179 -7.45 5.80 1.50
CA GLY A 179 -6.40 6.81 1.69
C GLY A 179 -5.07 6.22 2.17
N THR A 180 -5.10 5.12 2.94
CA THR A 180 -3.90 4.38 3.34
C THR A 180 -3.22 3.72 2.14
N GLU A 181 -3.98 3.11 1.23
CA GLU A 181 -3.46 2.57 -0.05
C GLU A 181 -2.75 3.63 -0.87
N VAL A 182 -3.43 4.75 -1.11
CA VAL A 182 -2.90 5.86 -1.90
C VAL A 182 -1.64 6.42 -1.22
N SER A 183 -1.66 6.60 0.11
CA SER A 183 -0.50 7.05 0.89
C SER A 183 0.70 6.11 0.73
N ASN A 184 0.50 4.80 0.77
CA ASN A 184 1.56 3.82 0.59
C ASN A 184 2.14 3.85 -0.83
N LYS A 185 1.30 3.99 -1.85
CA LYS A 185 1.75 4.14 -3.24
C LYS A 185 2.55 5.42 -3.44
N VAL A 186 2.08 6.54 -2.89
CA VAL A 186 2.76 7.84 -2.93
C VAL A 186 4.15 7.74 -2.28
N LYS A 187 4.25 7.16 -1.07
CA LYS A 187 5.55 6.94 -0.38
C LYS A 187 6.54 6.19 -1.26
N LEU A 188 6.10 5.10 -1.89
CA LEU A 188 6.94 4.22 -2.72
C LEU A 188 7.50 4.94 -3.97
N ILE A 189 6.68 5.73 -4.65
CA ILE A 189 7.08 6.35 -5.94
C ILE A 189 7.91 7.63 -5.71
N SER A 190 7.51 8.44 -4.73
CA SER A 190 8.00 9.82 -4.59
C SER A 190 9.07 9.99 -3.51
N GLY A 191 9.11 9.12 -2.50
CA GLY A 191 9.89 9.32 -1.28
C GLY A 191 9.24 10.25 -0.25
N LEU A 192 8.01 10.72 -0.51
CA LEU A 192 7.23 11.50 0.44
C LEU A 192 6.88 10.67 1.69
N LYS A 193 6.57 11.36 2.80
CA LYS A 193 6.17 10.71 4.05
C LYS A 193 4.73 10.18 4.02
N GLY A 194 3.91 10.59 3.06
CA GLY A 194 2.50 10.24 2.96
C GLY A 194 1.65 11.41 2.45
N ILE A 195 0.34 11.26 2.59
CA ILE A 195 -0.67 12.25 2.24
C ILE A 195 -1.54 12.56 3.46
N ILE A 196 -2.24 13.70 3.42
CA ILE A 196 -3.34 14.08 4.32
C ILE A 196 -4.57 14.28 3.44
N HIS A 197 -5.76 13.85 3.84
CA HIS A 197 -6.97 14.00 3.02
C HIS A 197 -8.19 14.44 3.82
N SER A 198 -9.13 15.15 3.20
CA SER A 198 -10.25 15.77 3.92
C SER A 198 -11.24 14.81 4.55
N ASP A 199 -11.28 13.54 4.11
CA ASP A 199 -12.13 12.51 4.75
C ASP A 199 -11.57 12.02 6.10
N GLU A 200 -10.33 12.38 6.47
CA GLU A 200 -9.78 12.04 7.78
C GLU A 200 -10.02 13.13 8.82
N ASP A 201 -9.83 12.79 10.09
CA ASP A 201 -9.91 13.76 11.17
C ASP A 201 -8.70 14.71 11.15
N LEU A 202 -8.87 15.85 10.48
CA LEU A 202 -7.84 16.88 10.32
C LEU A 202 -7.41 17.53 11.64
N SER A 203 -8.21 17.40 12.71
CA SER A 203 -7.85 17.92 14.03
C SER A 203 -6.60 17.20 14.60
N LYS A 204 -6.37 15.94 14.22
CA LYS A 204 -5.16 15.18 14.56
C LYS A 204 -3.87 15.83 14.05
N TYR A 205 -3.98 16.66 13.01
CA TYR A 205 -2.88 17.44 12.45
C TYR A 205 -2.81 18.87 12.99
N ASN A 206 -3.64 19.23 13.98
CA ASN A 206 -3.82 20.58 14.51
C ASN A 206 -4.18 21.62 13.43
N LEU A 207 -4.93 21.20 12.41
CA LEU A 207 -5.52 22.10 11.43
C LEU A 207 -6.82 22.67 12.01
N THR A 208 -6.91 23.99 12.05
CA THR A 208 -8.12 24.70 12.53
C THR A 208 -9.20 24.76 11.45
N ASN A 209 -10.44 25.05 11.82
CA ASN A 209 -11.51 25.27 10.84
C ASN A 209 -11.19 26.42 9.87
N GLU A 210 -10.48 27.46 10.33
CA GLU A 210 -10.00 28.54 9.47
C GLU A 210 -8.97 28.05 8.45
N ASP A 211 -8.04 27.18 8.87
CA ASP A 211 -7.04 26.57 7.97
C ASP A 211 -7.74 25.72 6.89
N VAL A 212 -8.71 24.89 7.30
CA VAL A 212 -9.47 24.04 6.39
C VAL A 212 -10.28 24.88 5.40
N ASN A 213 -10.92 25.97 5.85
CA ASN A 213 -11.67 26.85 4.96
C ASN A 213 -10.76 27.54 3.93
N LYS A 214 -9.57 28.00 4.32
CA LYS A 214 -8.58 28.56 3.39
C LYS A 214 -8.11 27.54 2.36
N ILE A 215 -7.90 26.29 2.78
CA ILE A 215 -7.54 25.19 1.86
C ILE A 215 -8.67 24.98 0.84
N LYS A 216 -9.92 24.84 1.31
CA LYS A 216 -11.08 24.64 0.43
C LYS A 216 -11.26 25.77 -0.56
N GLU A 217 -11.10 27.02 -0.13
CA GLU A 217 -11.20 28.20 -0.99
C GLU A 217 -10.10 28.20 -2.08
N LYS A 218 -8.85 27.93 -1.69
CA LYS A 218 -7.71 27.88 -2.64
C LYS A 218 -7.80 26.73 -3.64
N LEU A 219 -8.40 25.62 -3.25
CA LEU A 219 -8.54 24.42 -4.07
C LEU A 219 -9.88 24.34 -4.82
N ASP A 220 -10.78 25.33 -4.65
CA ASP A 220 -12.15 25.30 -5.18
C ASP A 220 -12.86 23.98 -4.82
N THR A 221 -12.73 23.57 -3.55
CA THR A 221 -13.29 22.29 -3.05
C THR A 221 -14.75 22.47 -2.69
N LYS A 222 -15.62 21.69 -3.34
CA LYS A 222 -17.06 21.65 -3.08
C LYS A 222 -17.42 20.60 -2.03
N GLU A 223 -18.68 20.57 -1.62
CA GLU A 223 -19.17 19.67 -0.57
C GLU A 223 -19.02 18.17 -0.89
N ASN A 224 -19.05 17.81 -2.19
CA ASN A 224 -18.93 16.44 -2.67
C ASN A 224 -17.50 16.07 -3.09
N ASP A 225 -16.54 16.96 -2.88
CA ASP A 225 -15.16 16.73 -3.24
C ASP A 225 -14.32 16.29 -2.03
N CYS A 226 -13.14 15.74 -2.31
CA CYS A 226 -12.14 15.44 -1.29
C CYS A 226 -10.82 16.09 -1.68
N PHE A 227 -10.22 16.89 -0.80
CA PHE A 227 -8.88 17.43 -1.06
C PHE A 227 -7.81 16.53 -0.44
N VAL A 228 -6.66 16.47 -1.10
CA VAL A 228 -5.46 15.78 -0.62
C VAL A 228 -4.30 16.77 -0.53
N LEU A 229 -3.59 16.74 0.59
CA LEU A 229 -2.43 17.57 0.88
C LEU A 229 -1.16 16.73 0.96
N VAL A 230 -0.07 17.33 0.48
CA VAL A 230 1.25 16.71 0.42
C VAL A 230 2.33 17.72 0.80
N LEU A 231 3.26 17.32 1.65
CA LEU A 231 4.36 18.16 2.12
C LEU A 231 5.70 17.64 1.59
N GLY A 232 6.30 18.36 0.64
CA GLY A 232 7.50 17.91 -0.05
C GLY A 232 8.18 18.97 -0.90
N SER A 233 9.30 18.59 -1.52
CA SER A 233 9.91 19.38 -2.58
C SER A 233 9.08 19.27 -3.86
N LYS A 234 9.20 20.26 -4.75
CA LYS A 234 8.52 20.25 -6.06
C LYS A 234 8.82 18.99 -6.88
N LYS A 235 10.04 18.44 -6.76
CA LYS A 235 10.44 17.20 -7.45
C LYS A 235 9.75 15.96 -6.89
N GLU A 236 9.62 15.85 -5.57
CA GLU A 236 8.91 14.74 -4.93
C GLU A 236 7.42 14.79 -5.27
N VAL A 237 6.81 15.98 -5.20
CA VAL A 237 5.39 16.18 -5.49
C VAL A 237 5.07 15.89 -6.95
N ASN A 238 5.89 16.36 -7.89
CA ASN A 238 5.70 16.02 -9.31
C ASN A 238 5.84 14.52 -9.61
N LYS A 239 6.53 13.76 -8.77
CA LYS A 239 6.62 12.29 -8.90
C LYS A 239 5.43 11.56 -8.29
N SER A 240 4.72 12.18 -7.35
CA SER A 240 3.57 11.55 -6.67
C SER A 240 2.25 11.75 -7.39
N MET A 241 2.16 12.75 -8.28
CA MET A 241 1.00 12.99 -9.15
C MET A 241 1.08 12.13 -10.39
#